data_AF-A0AA50HZX2-F1
#
_entry.id   AF-A0AA50HZX2-F1
#
_cell.length_a   1.000
_cell.length_b   1.000
_cell.length_c   1.000
_cell.angle_alpha   90.00
_cell.angle_beta   90.00
_cell.angle_gamma   90.00
#
_symmetry.space_group_name_H-M   'P 1'
#
loop_
_entity.id
_entity.type
_entity.pdbx_description
1 polymer ?
#
loop_
_entity_poly.entity_id
_entity_poly.type
_entity_poly.pdbx_seq_one_letter_code
_entity_poly.pdbx_strand_id
1 'polypeptide(L)'
;MQRRTGRRGPTGTAAREGRLVICSNISQDPKMAPWRGSAMRYGFLSSAAVPIRQGGQVVAVLTFYSQEAGFFSEDEQDLLQEISDNLSFALDAIQLDQANQRAQNQLGENEERLRLALEAANQGFYDLNLQTGKAVVSSQYGQILGYDPQYFQETEQRWLERIHPQDQQRVREIYDQYIQGKIPRYAVECRQRTMAGQWKWLLSLGKIVEWDSQGKPLRMLGILTDVTERKQAEPRLKTWPITIPSPLCPTVVCCWTGRKMPWL
;
A
#
# COMPACT_ATOMS: atom_id res chain seq x y z
N MET A 1 -36.40 -6.55 -32.58
CA MET A 1 -37.42 -6.24 -31.54
C MET A 1 -37.73 -7.45 -30.61
N GLN A 2 -36.75 -8.32 -30.30
CA GLN A 2 -36.97 -9.60 -29.59
C GLN A 2 -36.36 -9.69 -28.16
N ARG A 3 -35.67 -8.65 -27.67
CA ARG A 3 -34.95 -8.70 -26.37
C ARG A 3 -35.81 -8.44 -25.11
N ARG A 4 -37.10 -8.09 -25.24
CA ARG A 4 -37.96 -7.74 -24.08
C ARG A 4 -38.81 -8.89 -23.51
N THR A 5 -39.02 -9.97 -24.24
CA THR A 5 -39.88 -11.08 -23.79
C THR A 5 -39.19 -12.02 -22.81
N GLY A 6 -37.85 -12.13 -22.86
CA GLY A 6 -37.02 -13.02 -22.02
C GLY A 6 -37.16 -12.89 -20.50
N ARG A 7 -37.79 -11.83 -19.98
CA ARG A 7 -37.84 -11.53 -18.54
C ARG A 7 -39.20 -11.79 -17.89
N ARG A 8 -40.26 -12.16 -18.61
CA ARG A 8 -41.62 -12.25 -18.04
C ARG A 8 -42.00 -13.63 -17.47
N GLY A 9 -41.22 -14.68 -17.73
CA GLY A 9 -41.43 -16.00 -17.15
C GLY A 9 -41.04 -16.06 -15.66
N PRO A 10 -41.28 -17.19 -14.98
CA PRO A 10 -40.96 -17.38 -13.56
C PRO A 10 -39.53 -17.01 -13.21
N THR A 11 -38.54 -17.53 -13.94
CA THR A 11 -37.11 -17.24 -13.74
C THR A 11 -36.77 -15.77 -13.89
N GLY A 12 -37.26 -15.13 -14.96
CA GLY A 12 -37.00 -13.70 -15.20
C GLY A 12 -37.71 -12.77 -14.22
N THR A 13 -38.81 -13.24 -13.62
CA THR A 13 -39.56 -12.54 -12.57
C THR A 13 -38.84 -12.67 -11.23
N ALA A 14 -38.41 -13.88 -10.85
CA ALA A 14 -37.59 -14.11 -9.66
C ALA A 14 -36.28 -13.29 -9.71
N ALA A 15 -35.63 -13.21 -10.88
CA ALA A 15 -34.42 -12.40 -11.07
C ALA A 15 -34.62 -10.90 -10.82
N ARG A 16 -35.81 -10.35 -11.12
CA ARG A 16 -36.12 -8.93 -10.92
C ARG A 16 -36.67 -8.62 -9.54
N GLU A 17 -37.61 -9.45 -9.10
CA GLU A 17 -38.39 -9.19 -7.88
C GLU A 17 -37.69 -9.76 -6.64
N GLY A 18 -36.73 -10.68 -6.83
CA GLY A 18 -35.96 -11.27 -5.74
C GLY A 18 -36.79 -12.16 -4.81
N ARG A 19 -37.93 -12.67 -5.28
CA ARG A 19 -38.76 -13.60 -4.52
C ARG A 19 -38.95 -14.92 -5.28
N LEU A 20 -39.33 -15.96 -4.55
CA LEU A 20 -39.81 -17.20 -5.13
C LEU A 20 -40.99 -16.93 -6.07
N VAL A 21 -40.94 -17.53 -7.27
CA VAL A 21 -42.02 -17.47 -8.26
C VAL A 21 -42.40 -18.88 -8.68
N ILE A 22 -43.66 -19.24 -8.45
CA ILE A 22 -44.23 -20.53 -8.82
C ILE A 22 -45.14 -20.38 -10.03
N CYS A 23 -45.08 -21.36 -10.93
CA CYS A 23 -46.07 -21.60 -11.98
C CYS A 23 -46.66 -23.00 -11.73
N SER A 24 -47.85 -23.04 -11.11
CA SER A 24 -48.49 -24.31 -10.74
C SER A 24 -49.03 -25.07 -11.95
N ASN A 25 -49.31 -24.40 -13.06
CA ASN A 25 -49.73 -25.05 -14.31
C ASN A 25 -49.26 -24.27 -15.55
N ILE A 26 -48.20 -24.76 -16.20
CA ILE A 26 -47.57 -24.15 -17.37
C ILE A 26 -48.52 -24.11 -18.59
N SER A 27 -49.40 -25.11 -18.72
CA SER A 27 -50.33 -25.19 -19.85
C SER A 27 -51.40 -24.08 -19.80
N GLN A 28 -51.75 -23.64 -18.59
CA GLN A 28 -52.81 -22.65 -18.35
C GLN A 28 -52.27 -21.26 -18.02
N ASP A 29 -51.02 -21.11 -17.55
CA ASP A 29 -50.47 -19.81 -17.15
C ASP A 29 -50.17 -18.91 -18.37
N PRO A 30 -50.83 -17.73 -18.52
CA PRO A 30 -50.56 -16.80 -19.61
C PRO A 30 -49.11 -16.30 -19.66
N LYS A 31 -48.43 -16.19 -18.51
CA LYS A 31 -47.03 -15.75 -18.44
C LYS A 31 -46.08 -16.75 -19.09
N MET A 32 -46.49 -18.02 -19.17
CA MET A 32 -45.73 -19.07 -19.86
C MET A 32 -45.98 -19.12 -21.37
N ALA A 33 -46.87 -18.31 -21.95
CA ALA A 33 -47.20 -18.39 -23.37
C ALA A 33 -45.98 -18.39 -24.33
N PRO A 34 -44.90 -17.60 -24.10
CA PRO A 34 -43.72 -17.65 -24.95
C PRO A 34 -42.88 -18.94 -24.83
N TRP A 35 -42.98 -19.67 -23.71
CA TRP A 35 -42.16 -20.85 -23.38
C TRP A 35 -42.94 -22.15 -23.29
N ARG A 36 -44.28 -22.10 -23.30
CA ARG A 36 -45.18 -23.24 -23.10
C ARG A 36 -44.90 -24.38 -24.07
N GLY A 37 -44.76 -24.06 -25.36
CA GLY A 37 -44.47 -25.06 -26.39
C GLY A 37 -43.16 -25.81 -26.14
N SER A 38 -42.14 -25.12 -25.63
CA SER A 38 -40.87 -25.75 -25.26
C SER A 38 -40.98 -26.55 -23.96
N ALA A 39 -41.60 -26.01 -22.93
CA ALA A 39 -41.78 -26.69 -21.65
C ALA A 39 -42.59 -27.99 -21.80
N MET A 40 -43.67 -27.98 -22.59
CA MET A 40 -44.50 -29.15 -22.84
C MET A 40 -43.78 -30.24 -23.65
N ARG A 41 -42.84 -29.87 -24.54
CA ARG A 41 -42.02 -30.87 -25.26
C ARG A 41 -41.15 -31.71 -24.32
N TYR A 42 -40.73 -31.13 -23.20
CA TYR A 42 -39.96 -31.82 -22.16
C TYR A 42 -40.85 -32.41 -21.05
N GLY A 43 -42.18 -32.32 -21.19
CA GLY A 43 -43.15 -32.87 -20.23
C GLY A 43 -43.33 -32.02 -18.96
N PHE A 44 -42.81 -30.81 -18.90
CA PHE A 44 -42.93 -29.97 -17.71
C PHE A 44 -44.32 -29.35 -17.60
N LEU A 45 -45.00 -29.61 -16.47
CA LEU A 45 -46.35 -29.11 -16.17
C LEU A 45 -46.35 -28.01 -15.09
N SER A 46 -45.33 -27.95 -14.24
CA SER A 46 -45.14 -26.87 -13.27
C SER A 46 -43.67 -26.46 -13.15
N SER A 47 -43.42 -25.28 -12.59
CA SER A 47 -42.07 -24.78 -12.35
C SER A 47 -41.97 -23.88 -11.13
N ALA A 48 -40.83 -23.90 -10.44
CA ALA A 48 -40.48 -22.98 -9.37
C ALA A 48 -39.18 -22.26 -9.71
N ALA A 49 -39.08 -20.97 -9.41
CA ALA A 49 -37.88 -20.18 -9.60
C ALA A 49 -37.50 -19.46 -8.31
N VAL A 50 -36.34 -19.80 -7.74
CA VAL A 50 -35.84 -19.27 -6.47
C VAL A 50 -34.59 -18.41 -6.70
N PRO A 51 -34.56 -17.17 -6.20
CA PRO A 51 -33.43 -16.27 -6.44
C PRO A 51 -32.32 -16.45 -5.39
N ILE A 52 -31.10 -16.68 -5.85
CA ILE A 52 -29.91 -16.72 -5.01
C ILE A 52 -29.34 -15.31 -4.91
N ARG A 53 -29.12 -14.84 -3.69
CA ARG A 53 -28.65 -13.49 -3.38
C ARG A 53 -27.20 -13.51 -2.91
N GLN A 54 -26.49 -12.44 -3.22
CA GLN A 54 -25.17 -12.15 -2.68
C GLN A 54 -25.08 -10.64 -2.47
N GLY A 55 -24.71 -10.19 -1.26
CA GLY A 55 -24.70 -8.77 -0.90
C GLY A 55 -26.06 -8.07 -1.07
N GLY A 56 -27.16 -8.81 -0.86
CA GLY A 56 -28.53 -8.32 -1.05
C GLY A 56 -29.02 -8.24 -2.51
N GLN A 57 -28.14 -8.45 -3.48
CA GLN A 57 -28.48 -8.46 -4.91
C GLN A 57 -28.71 -9.89 -5.43
N VAL A 58 -29.66 -10.08 -6.35
CA VAL A 58 -29.88 -11.38 -6.99
C VAL A 58 -28.77 -11.63 -8.00
N VAL A 59 -27.94 -12.65 -7.74
CA VAL A 59 -26.81 -13.02 -8.61
C VAL A 59 -27.13 -14.22 -9.51
N ALA A 60 -28.07 -15.06 -9.09
CA ALA A 60 -28.52 -16.22 -9.85
C ALA A 60 -29.99 -16.55 -9.53
N VAL A 61 -30.60 -17.38 -10.38
CA VAL A 61 -31.93 -17.94 -10.12
C VAL A 61 -31.87 -19.43 -10.38
N LEU A 62 -32.24 -20.23 -9.39
CA LEU A 62 -32.38 -21.68 -9.51
C LEU A 62 -33.81 -21.98 -9.97
N THR A 63 -33.97 -22.67 -11.10
CA THR A 63 -35.28 -23.00 -11.66
C THR A 63 -35.49 -24.50 -11.65
N PHE A 64 -36.59 -24.93 -11.04
CA PHE A 64 -37.03 -26.30 -10.94
C PHE A 64 -38.24 -26.53 -11.83
N TYR A 65 -38.36 -27.72 -12.38
CA TYR A 65 -39.49 -28.14 -13.20
C TYR A 65 -40.01 -29.48 -12.69
N SER A 66 -41.32 -29.69 -12.76
CA SER A 66 -41.96 -30.96 -12.47
C SER A 66 -42.90 -31.37 -13.61
N GLN A 67 -43.07 -32.68 -13.80
CA GLN A 67 -44.05 -33.25 -14.72
C GLN A 67 -45.46 -33.27 -14.14
N GLU A 68 -45.64 -32.85 -12.89
CA GLU A 68 -46.93 -32.77 -12.21
C GLU A 68 -47.39 -31.31 -12.12
N ALA A 69 -48.65 -31.05 -12.45
CA ALA A 69 -49.27 -29.76 -12.20
C ALA A 69 -49.56 -29.62 -10.69
N GLY A 70 -49.29 -28.45 -10.13
CA GLY A 70 -49.50 -28.19 -8.69
C GLY A 70 -48.46 -28.84 -7.77
N PHE A 71 -47.37 -29.38 -8.30
CA PHE A 71 -46.33 -30.07 -7.51
C PHE A 71 -45.72 -29.23 -6.39
N PHE A 72 -45.49 -27.93 -6.63
CA PHE A 72 -44.87 -27.04 -5.65
C PHE A 72 -45.93 -26.51 -4.68
N SER A 73 -46.27 -27.31 -3.66
CA SER A 73 -47.16 -26.91 -2.57
C SER A 73 -46.45 -25.94 -1.61
N GLU A 74 -47.07 -25.60 -0.48
CA GLU A 74 -46.43 -24.73 0.52
C GLU A 74 -45.16 -25.38 1.10
N ASP A 75 -45.18 -26.70 1.34
CA ASP A 75 -44.03 -27.43 1.88
C ASP A 75 -42.82 -27.40 0.92
N GLU A 76 -43.03 -27.62 -0.38
CA GLU A 76 -41.93 -27.49 -1.35
C GLU A 76 -41.45 -26.05 -1.50
N GLN A 77 -42.35 -25.07 -1.38
CA GLN A 77 -41.97 -23.66 -1.46
C GLN A 77 -41.07 -23.26 -0.28
N ASP A 78 -41.41 -23.70 0.93
CA ASP A 78 -40.62 -23.45 2.13
C ASP A 78 -39.24 -24.11 2.03
N LEU A 79 -39.18 -25.38 1.60
CA LEU A 79 -37.91 -26.08 1.38
C LEU A 79 -37.03 -25.37 0.34
N LEU A 80 -37.62 -24.95 -0.77
CA LEU A 80 -36.90 -24.24 -1.83
C LEU A 80 -36.37 -22.89 -1.35
N GLN A 81 -37.14 -22.18 -0.52
CA GLN A 81 -36.73 -20.92 0.07
C GLN A 81 -35.57 -21.13 1.06
N GLU A 82 -35.63 -22.15 1.92
CA GLU A 82 -34.56 -22.50 2.85
C GLU A 82 -33.25 -22.82 2.11
N ILE A 83 -33.31 -23.62 1.04
CA ILE A 83 -32.14 -23.92 0.22
C ILE A 83 -31.55 -22.63 -0.38
N SER A 84 -32.41 -21.73 -0.87
CA SER A 84 -31.96 -20.47 -1.44
C SER A 84 -31.30 -19.55 -0.42
N ASP A 85 -31.84 -19.48 0.78
CA ASP A 85 -31.29 -18.67 1.86
C ASP A 85 -29.95 -19.24 2.35
N ASN A 86 -29.86 -20.57 2.48
CA ASN A 86 -28.61 -21.27 2.82
C ASN A 86 -27.53 -21.05 1.75
N LEU A 87 -27.87 -21.14 0.46
CA LEU A 87 -26.94 -20.86 -0.63
C LEU A 87 -26.50 -19.41 -0.66
N SER A 88 -27.43 -18.48 -0.44
CA SER A 88 -27.13 -17.05 -0.41
C SER A 88 -26.16 -16.73 0.73
N PHE A 89 -26.41 -17.27 1.92
CA PHE A 89 -25.53 -17.14 3.07
C PHE A 89 -24.13 -17.73 2.81
N ALA A 90 -24.07 -18.93 2.23
CA ALA A 90 -22.79 -19.56 1.91
C ALA A 90 -21.96 -18.75 0.89
N LEU A 91 -22.61 -18.18 -0.13
CA LEU A 91 -21.93 -17.33 -1.11
C LEU A 91 -21.38 -16.03 -0.51
N ASP A 92 -22.13 -15.41 0.40
CA ASP A 92 -21.67 -14.21 1.12
C ASP A 92 -20.46 -14.54 2.01
N ALA A 93 -20.50 -15.66 2.73
CA ALA A 93 -19.40 -16.11 3.58
C ALA A 93 -18.12 -16.40 2.77
N ILE A 94 -18.24 -17.10 1.63
CA ILE A 94 -17.09 -17.38 0.75
C ILE A 94 -16.50 -16.09 0.20
N GLN A 95 -17.33 -15.14 -0.21
CA GLN A 95 -16.85 -13.87 -0.74
C GLN A 95 -16.09 -13.07 0.33
N LEU A 96 -16.61 -13.04 1.56
CA LEU A 96 -15.97 -12.37 2.68
C LEU A 96 -14.61 -13.01 3.00
N ASP A 97 -14.55 -14.34 3.08
CA ASP A 97 -13.30 -15.08 3.32
C ASP A 97 -12.26 -14.81 2.21
N GLN A 98 -12.67 -14.86 0.94
CA GLN A 98 -11.79 -14.53 -0.18
C GLN A 98 -11.30 -13.08 -0.15
N ALA A 99 -12.16 -12.14 0.22
CA ALA A 99 -11.78 -10.72 0.35
C ALA A 99 -10.76 -10.53 1.48
N ASN A 100 -10.99 -11.18 2.62
CA ASN A 100 -10.08 -11.14 3.76
C ASN A 100 -8.71 -11.76 3.42
N GLN A 101 -8.68 -12.93 2.79
CA GLN A 101 -7.43 -13.58 2.37
C GLN A 101 -6.66 -12.72 1.36
N ARG A 102 -7.34 -12.12 0.38
CA ARG A 102 -6.69 -11.20 -0.59
C ARG A 102 -6.10 -9.97 0.11
N ALA A 103 -6.85 -9.36 1.03
CA ALA A 103 -6.36 -8.22 1.79
C ALA A 103 -5.13 -8.57 2.65
N GLN A 104 -5.15 -9.72 3.33
CA GLN A 104 -4.02 -10.20 4.13
C GLN A 104 -2.78 -10.49 3.26
N ASN A 105 -2.96 -11.16 2.12
CA ASN A 105 -1.85 -11.44 1.20
C ASN A 105 -1.25 -10.14 0.64
N GLN A 106 -2.08 -9.18 0.24
CA GLN A 106 -1.61 -7.88 -0.26
C GLN A 106 -0.87 -7.08 0.82
N LEU A 107 -1.33 -7.13 2.08
CA LEU A 107 -0.62 -6.52 3.19
C LEU A 107 0.76 -7.18 3.38
N GLY A 108 0.82 -8.50 3.44
CA GLY A 108 2.08 -9.24 3.59
C GLY A 108 3.07 -8.97 2.45
N GLU A 109 2.61 -8.96 1.20
CA GLU A 109 3.46 -8.64 0.05
C GLU A 109 4.00 -7.21 0.08
N ASN A 110 3.19 -6.24 0.53
CA ASN A 110 3.61 -4.85 0.64
C ASN A 110 4.59 -4.64 1.80
N GLU A 111 4.37 -5.28 2.94
CA GLU A 111 5.28 -5.27 4.09
C GLU A 111 6.64 -5.87 3.71
N GLU A 112 6.65 -7.03 3.03
CA GLU A 112 7.87 -7.67 2.57
C GLU A 112 8.61 -6.83 1.54
N ARG A 113 7.89 -6.25 0.56
CA ARG A 113 8.48 -5.35 -0.43
C ARG A 113 9.10 -4.12 0.23
N LEU A 114 8.44 -3.54 1.24
CA LEU A 114 8.98 -2.42 2.01
C LEU A 114 10.23 -2.83 2.79
N ARG A 115 10.20 -3.98 3.47
CA ARG A 115 11.33 -4.53 4.20
C ARG A 115 12.54 -4.71 3.28
N LEU A 116 12.36 -5.38 2.14
CA LEU A 116 13.42 -5.61 1.16
C LEU A 116 13.96 -4.30 0.56
N ALA A 117 13.10 -3.31 0.29
CA ALA A 117 13.54 -2.01 -0.22
C ALA A 117 14.41 -1.26 0.81
N LEU A 118 14.04 -1.29 2.09
CA LEU A 118 14.81 -0.71 3.18
C LEU A 118 16.16 -1.41 3.37
N GLU A 119 16.17 -2.75 3.32
CA GLU A 119 17.39 -3.56 3.39
C GLU A 119 18.33 -3.28 2.22
N ALA A 120 17.82 -3.27 0.99
CA ALA A 120 18.60 -2.98 -0.21
C ALA A 120 19.19 -1.55 -0.21
N ALA A 121 18.46 -0.58 0.37
CA ALA A 121 18.95 0.78 0.54
C ALA A 121 19.89 0.95 1.76
N ASN A 122 20.05 -0.08 2.59
CA ASN A 122 20.72 -0.02 3.90
C ASN A 122 20.16 1.12 4.78
N GLN A 123 18.83 1.23 4.83
CA GLN A 123 18.11 2.26 5.57
C GLN A 123 17.23 1.65 6.66
N GLY A 124 17.33 2.20 7.87
CA GLY A 124 16.37 1.95 8.95
C GLY A 124 15.20 2.93 8.87
N PHE A 125 14.03 2.56 9.39
CA PHE A 125 12.98 3.53 9.71
C PHE A 125 12.80 3.66 11.22
N TYR A 126 12.27 4.79 11.65
CA TYR A 126 11.75 4.99 12.99
C TYR A 126 10.38 5.65 12.94
N ASP A 127 9.57 5.31 13.92
CA ASP A 127 8.24 5.83 14.17
C ASP A 127 8.17 6.25 15.62
N LEU A 128 8.41 7.54 15.84
CA LEU A 128 8.57 8.16 17.13
C LEU A 128 7.24 8.75 17.59
N ASN A 129 6.76 8.27 18.73
CA ASN A 129 5.70 8.94 19.46
C ASN A 129 6.31 10.08 20.29
N LEU A 130 6.00 11.31 19.92
CA LEU A 130 6.60 12.53 20.50
C LEU A 130 6.08 12.85 21.91
N GLN A 131 5.00 12.20 22.35
CA GLN A 131 4.47 12.38 23.71
C GLN A 131 5.17 11.46 24.73
N THR A 132 5.47 10.22 24.31
CA THR A 132 6.07 9.20 25.17
C THR A 132 7.58 9.06 24.97
N GLY A 133 8.12 9.59 23.87
CA GLY A 133 9.51 9.43 23.45
C GLY A 133 9.86 8.01 23.00
N LYS A 134 8.90 7.08 22.89
CA LYS A 134 9.12 5.71 22.42
C LYS A 134 9.12 5.67 20.90
N ALA A 135 10.04 4.92 20.31
CA ALA A 135 10.11 4.71 18.87
C ALA A 135 9.96 3.24 18.51
N VAL A 136 9.08 2.96 17.55
CA VAL A 136 9.07 1.69 16.81
C VAL A 136 10.08 1.83 15.67
N VAL A 137 10.94 0.84 15.47
CA VAL A 137 12.02 0.90 14.47
C VAL A 137 12.05 -0.36 13.62
N SER A 138 12.58 -0.29 12.40
CA SER A 138 12.83 -1.50 11.61
C SER A 138 13.97 -2.34 12.17
N SER A 139 14.01 -3.61 11.78
CA SER A 139 15.15 -4.48 12.02
C SER A 139 16.46 -3.89 11.48
N GLN A 140 16.42 -3.31 10.27
CA GLN A 140 17.57 -2.67 9.63
C GLN A 140 18.15 -1.54 10.49
N TYR A 141 17.32 -0.78 11.20
CA TYR A 141 17.79 0.29 12.08
C TYR A 141 18.71 -0.27 13.18
N GLY A 142 18.30 -1.35 13.84
CA GLY A 142 19.11 -2.05 14.85
C GLY A 142 20.42 -2.59 14.27
N GLN A 143 20.33 -3.22 13.09
CA GLN A 143 21.50 -3.77 12.39
C GLN A 143 22.52 -2.71 11.98
N ILE A 144 22.09 -1.54 11.49
CA ILE A 144 22.98 -0.42 11.16
C ILE A 144 23.83 -0.01 12.36
N LEU A 145 23.24 -0.02 13.56
CA LEU A 145 23.88 0.30 14.84
C LEU A 145 24.61 -0.91 15.48
N GLY A 146 24.51 -2.10 14.89
CA GLY A 146 25.14 -3.33 15.37
C GLY A 146 24.44 -4.00 16.56
N TYR A 147 23.15 -3.71 16.78
CA TYR A 147 22.34 -4.38 17.80
C TYR A 147 21.55 -5.55 17.20
N ASP A 148 21.20 -6.52 18.04
CA ASP A 148 20.19 -7.52 17.69
C ASP A 148 18.81 -6.86 17.57
N PRO A 149 18.18 -6.89 16.39
CA PRO A 149 16.85 -6.33 16.17
C PRO A 149 15.77 -6.81 17.13
N GLN A 150 15.85 -8.06 17.61
CA GLN A 150 14.80 -8.65 18.45
C GLN A 150 14.73 -8.01 19.85
N TYR A 151 15.86 -7.51 20.34
CA TYR A 151 15.97 -6.91 21.67
C TYR A 151 16.21 -5.41 21.64
N PHE A 152 16.38 -4.84 20.44
CA PHE A 152 16.63 -3.41 20.28
C PHE A 152 15.34 -2.62 20.48
N GLN A 153 15.36 -1.74 21.48
CA GLN A 153 14.28 -0.78 21.72
C GLN A 153 14.85 0.62 21.65
N GLU A 154 14.17 1.47 20.89
CA GLU A 154 14.58 2.84 20.70
C GLU A 154 13.69 3.80 21.47
N THR A 155 14.33 4.82 22.06
CA THR A 155 13.64 5.99 22.58
C THR A 155 14.40 7.24 22.14
N GLU A 156 13.72 8.38 22.14
CA GLU A 156 14.34 9.68 21.92
C GLU A 156 15.55 9.89 22.85
N GLN A 157 15.41 9.50 24.12
CA GLN A 157 16.50 9.59 25.09
C GLN A 157 17.70 8.70 24.71
N ARG A 158 17.46 7.42 24.36
CA ARG A 158 18.54 6.50 23.96
C ARG A 158 19.24 6.97 22.69
N TRP A 159 18.48 7.51 21.74
CA TRP A 159 19.05 8.14 20.55
C TRP A 159 19.98 9.29 20.91
N LEU A 160 19.52 10.24 21.74
CA LEU A 160 20.33 11.38 22.20
C LEU A 160 21.59 10.95 22.95
N GLU A 161 21.51 9.93 23.80
CA GLU A 161 22.65 9.37 24.55
C GLU A 161 23.71 8.72 23.65
N ARG A 162 23.31 8.17 22.49
CA ARG A 162 24.25 7.58 21.52
C ARG A 162 24.90 8.60 20.61
N ILE A 163 24.41 9.84 20.54
CA ILE A 163 25.03 10.89 19.73
C ILE A 163 26.36 11.33 20.35
N HIS A 164 27.38 11.48 19.49
CA HIS A 164 28.70 11.97 19.88
C HIS A 164 28.60 13.33 20.60
N PRO A 165 29.32 13.55 21.73
CA PRO A 165 29.18 14.76 22.54
C PRO A 165 29.31 16.08 21.78
N GLN A 166 30.21 16.15 20.79
CA GLN A 166 30.39 17.34 19.93
C GLN A 166 29.19 17.64 19.03
N ASP A 167 28.37 16.64 18.71
CA ASP A 167 27.22 16.79 17.83
C ASP A 167 25.93 17.05 18.62
N GLN A 168 25.87 16.66 19.90
CA GLN A 168 24.64 16.69 20.71
C GLN A 168 23.94 18.04 20.73
N GLN A 169 24.67 19.13 20.97
CA GLN A 169 24.08 20.47 21.05
C GLN A 169 23.40 20.86 19.73
N ARG A 170 24.13 20.72 18.61
CA ARG A 170 23.63 21.02 17.26
C ARG A 170 22.40 20.17 16.90
N VAL A 171 22.42 18.88 17.24
CA VAL A 171 21.30 17.99 16.93
C VAL A 171 20.05 18.35 17.73
N ARG A 172 20.18 18.63 19.03
CA ARG A 172 19.06 19.08 19.88
C ARG A 172 18.43 20.36 19.35
N GLU A 173 19.26 21.35 18.99
CA GLU A 173 18.76 22.62 18.44
C GLU A 173 17.95 22.43 17.16
N ILE A 174 18.42 21.58 16.22
CA ILE A 174 17.70 21.29 14.98
C ILE A 174 16.39 20.57 15.27
N TYR A 175 16.40 19.60 16.19
CA TYR A 175 15.22 18.86 16.60
C TYR A 175 14.17 19.79 17.23
N ASP A 176 14.56 20.62 18.19
CA ASP A 176 13.67 21.56 18.86
C ASP A 176 13.10 22.60 17.89
N GLN A 177 13.93 23.14 16.99
CA GLN A 177 13.47 24.05 15.95
C GLN A 177 12.44 23.39 15.02
N TYR A 178 12.63 22.11 14.68
CA TYR A 178 11.70 21.39 13.82
C TYR A 178 10.37 21.12 14.53
N ILE A 179 10.40 20.63 15.76
CA ILE A 179 9.20 20.37 16.57
C ILE A 179 8.40 21.66 16.82
N GLN A 180 9.09 22.79 16.99
CA GLN A 180 8.48 24.11 17.12
C GLN A 180 8.02 24.72 15.78
N GLY A 181 8.21 24.03 14.65
CA GLY A 181 7.82 24.50 13.33
C GLY A 181 8.65 25.66 12.76
N LYS A 182 9.82 25.94 13.34
CA LYS A 182 10.73 27.02 12.90
C LYS A 182 11.49 26.69 11.61
N ILE A 183 11.68 25.40 11.35
CA ILE A 183 12.31 24.91 10.11
C ILE A 183 11.35 23.95 9.38
N PRO A 184 11.30 23.99 8.03
CA PRO A 184 10.31 23.24 7.25
C PRO A 184 10.64 21.76 7.07
N ARG A 185 11.90 21.36 7.33
CA ARG A 185 12.39 19.99 7.08
C ARG A 185 13.35 19.58 8.18
N TYR A 186 13.19 18.35 8.66
CA TYR A 186 14.14 17.73 9.57
C TYR A 186 15.15 16.88 8.80
N ALA A 187 16.41 17.28 8.88
CA ALA A 187 17.53 16.54 8.33
C ALA A 187 18.76 16.76 9.21
N VAL A 188 19.32 15.68 9.74
CA VAL A 188 20.45 15.73 10.67
C VAL A 188 21.47 14.66 10.32
N GLU A 189 22.70 15.08 10.04
CA GLU A 189 23.86 14.20 10.04
C GLU A 189 24.56 14.28 11.40
N CYS A 190 24.75 13.13 12.06
CA CYS A 190 25.46 13.06 13.34
C CYS A 190 26.22 11.74 13.49
N ARG A 191 27.24 11.75 14.34
CA ARG A 191 27.95 10.53 14.75
C ARG A 191 27.15 9.84 15.84
N GLN A 192 26.81 8.56 15.64
CA GLN A 192 26.20 7.71 16.67
C GLN A 192 27.13 6.57 17.05
N ARG A 193 27.13 6.21 18.34
CA ARG A 193 27.90 5.10 18.88
C ARG A 193 27.19 3.78 18.62
N THR A 194 27.86 2.83 17.98
CA THR A 194 27.36 1.46 17.78
C THR A 194 27.46 0.63 19.05
N MET A 195 26.85 -0.56 19.07
CA MET A 195 26.98 -1.51 20.17
C MET A 195 28.44 -1.88 20.46
N ALA A 196 29.27 -1.97 19.41
CA ALA A 196 30.71 -2.24 19.51
C ALA A 196 31.55 -1.02 19.97
N GLY A 197 30.92 0.12 20.24
CA GLY A 197 31.60 1.36 20.67
C GLY A 197 32.22 2.19 19.54
N GLN A 198 32.05 1.79 18.29
CA GLN A 198 32.55 2.52 17.12
C GLN A 198 31.62 3.69 16.77
N TRP A 199 32.15 4.71 16.09
CA TRP A 199 31.37 5.85 15.62
C TRP A 199 31.00 5.67 14.14
N LYS A 200 29.70 5.75 13.84
CA LYS A 200 29.18 5.81 12.47
C LYS A 200 28.55 7.15 12.19
N TRP A 201 28.71 7.65 10.96
CA TRP A 201 28.00 8.83 10.48
C TRP A 201 26.63 8.42 9.96
N LEU A 202 25.57 8.88 10.62
CA LEU A 202 24.21 8.56 10.24
C LEU A 202 23.46 9.83 9.84
N LEU A 203 22.73 9.74 8.74
CA LEU A 203 21.77 10.75 8.30
C LEU A 203 20.37 10.34 8.78
N SER A 204 19.76 11.17 9.61
CA SER A 204 18.35 11.05 9.98
C SER A 204 17.54 12.08 9.21
N LEU A 205 16.54 11.59 8.46
CA LEU A 205 15.52 12.41 7.81
C LEU A 205 14.18 12.09 8.48
N GLY A 206 13.37 13.09 8.75
CA GLY A 206 12.11 12.88 9.46
C GLY A 206 11.01 13.85 9.07
N LYS A 207 9.79 13.43 9.36
CA LYS A 207 8.56 14.17 9.06
C LYS A 207 7.55 13.95 10.18
N ILE A 208 7.00 15.04 10.72
CA ILE A 208 5.80 14.95 11.58
C ILE A 208 4.62 14.53 10.70
N VAL A 209 3.92 13.49 11.11
CA VAL A 209 2.81 12.89 10.35
C VAL A 209 1.47 12.99 11.06
N GLU A 210 1.48 13.38 12.34
CA GLU A 210 0.28 13.47 13.17
C GLU A 210 0.41 14.62 14.17
N TRP A 211 -0.70 15.35 14.37
CA TRP A 211 -0.82 16.50 15.27
C TRP A 211 -2.10 16.37 16.09
N ASP A 212 -2.12 16.97 17.28
CA ASP A 212 -3.33 17.08 18.09
C ASP A 212 -4.24 18.23 17.62
N SER A 213 -5.41 18.34 18.26
CA SER A 213 -6.38 19.41 17.98
C SER A 213 -5.88 20.82 18.31
N GLN A 214 -4.78 20.96 19.06
CA GLN A 214 -4.15 22.23 19.41
C GLN A 214 -2.94 22.54 18.52
N GLY A 215 -2.64 21.67 17.53
CA GLY A 215 -1.51 21.84 16.61
C GLY A 215 -0.17 21.35 17.17
N LYS A 216 -0.15 20.64 18.29
CA LYS A 216 1.08 20.05 18.84
C LYS A 216 1.42 18.75 18.08
N PRO A 217 2.70 18.55 17.69
CA PRO A 217 3.14 17.30 17.07
C PRO A 217 2.94 16.09 17.99
N LEU A 218 2.38 15.00 17.44
CA LEU A 218 2.15 13.74 18.16
C LEU A 218 3.07 12.62 17.70
N ARG A 219 3.36 12.55 16.40
CA ARG A 219 4.08 11.42 15.81
C ARG A 219 4.99 11.86 14.68
N MET A 220 6.20 11.31 14.65
CA MET A 220 7.22 11.60 13.66
C MET A 220 7.73 10.30 13.04
N LEU A 221 7.67 10.20 11.72
CA LEU A 221 8.23 9.11 10.95
C LEU A 221 9.51 9.57 10.27
N GLY A 222 10.48 8.67 10.14
CA GLY A 222 11.71 8.99 9.44
C GLY A 222 12.56 7.80 9.07
N ILE A 223 13.65 8.09 8.39
CA ILE A 223 14.64 7.12 7.96
C ILE A 223 16.02 7.45 8.51
N LEU A 224 16.81 6.41 8.75
CA LEU A 224 18.19 6.45 9.18
C LEU A 224 19.04 5.81 8.09
N THR A 225 20.00 6.54 7.55
CA THR A 225 20.93 6.03 6.53
C THR A 225 22.36 6.08 7.05
N ASP A 226 23.12 5.00 6.87
CA ASP A 226 24.56 5.01 7.10
C ASP A 226 25.27 5.76 5.96
N VAL A 227 25.85 6.92 6.28
CA VAL A 227 26.59 7.77 5.33
C VAL A 227 28.10 7.77 5.63
N THR A 228 28.58 6.78 6.40
CA THR A 228 29.98 6.68 6.82
C THR A 228 30.93 6.62 5.63
N GLU A 229 30.65 5.79 4.62
CA GLU A 229 31.48 5.68 3.42
C GLU A 229 31.56 7.01 2.65
N ARG A 230 30.41 7.69 2.48
CA ARG A 230 30.35 9.01 1.86
C ARG A 230 31.22 10.02 2.60
N LYS A 231 31.13 10.07 3.93
CA LYS A 231 31.93 11.00 4.76
C LYS A 231 33.41 10.67 4.76
N GLN A 232 33.78 9.39 4.64
CA GLN A 232 35.18 8.96 4.53
C GLN A 232 35.75 9.20 3.12
N ALA A 233 34.91 9.29 2.10
CA ALA A 233 35.32 9.63 0.73
C ALA A 233 35.49 11.15 0.50
N GLU A 234 34.73 12.00 1.21
CA GLU A 234 34.82 13.47 1.14
C GLU A 234 36.25 14.07 1.37
N PRO A 235 37.13 13.55 2.25
CA PRO A 235 38.48 14.09 2.41
C PRO A 235 39.35 14.01 1.15
N ARG A 236 39.06 13.11 0.19
CA ARG A 236 39.89 12.97 -1.03
C ARG A 236 39.67 14.08 -2.06
N LEU A 237 38.54 14.80 -1.99
CA LEU A 237 38.22 15.89 -2.92
C LEU A 237 38.78 17.25 -2.48
N LYS A 238 39.22 17.40 -1.22
CA LYS A 238 39.81 18.65 -0.70
C LYS A 238 41.33 18.74 -0.85
N THR A 239 42.00 17.64 -1.22
CA THR A 239 43.45 17.59 -1.47
C THR A 239 43.77 17.10 -2.88
N TRP A 240 43.10 17.64 -3.90
CA TRP A 240 43.79 17.81 -5.18
C TRP A 240 44.40 19.20 -5.17
N PRO A 241 45.72 19.37 -4.96
CA PRO A 241 46.34 20.63 -5.30
C PRO A 241 46.14 20.79 -6.80
N ILE A 242 45.28 21.73 -7.20
CA ILE A 242 45.31 22.25 -8.56
C ILE A 242 46.64 23.00 -8.64
N THR A 243 47.73 22.28 -8.90
CA THR A 243 48.96 22.88 -9.39
C THR A 243 48.64 23.28 -10.83
N ILE A 244 48.08 24.48 -10.99
CA ILE A 244 48.07 25.16 -12.28
C ILE A 244 49.56 25.43 -12.56
N PRO A 245 50.19 24.82 -13.58
CA PRO A 245 51.53 25.25 -13.95
C PRO A 245 51.42 26.70 -14.42
N SER A 246 51.99 27.60 -13.62
CA SER A 246 52.23 29.00 -14.02
C SER A 246 52.97 29.00 -15.36
N PRO A 247 52.44 29.69 -16.40
CA PRO A 247 53.23 29.90 -17.60
C PRO A 247 54.36 30.87 -17.25
N LEU A 248 55.57 30.32 -17.25
CA LEU A 248 56.82 31.06 -17.27
C LEU A 248 56.75 32.19 -18.30
N CYS A 249 57.03 33.40 -17.84
CA CYS A 249 57.60 34.48 -18.64
C CYS A 249 58.83 34.98 -17.86
N PRO A 250 59.86 35.58 -18.49
CA PRO A 250 60.01 35.95 -19.89
C PRO A 250 61.40 35.58 -20.48
N THR A 251 61.70 36.10 -21.67
CA THR A 251 63.03 36.40 -22.27
C THR A 251 63.31 35.66 -23.57
N VAL A 252 62.81 36.19 -24.69
CA VAL A 252 63.52 36.09 -25.97
C VAL A 252 63.68 37.49 -26.54
N VAL A 253 64.93 37.93 -26.52
CA VAL A 253 65.48 39.01 -27.32
C VAL A 253 65.27 38.66 -28.79
N CYS A 254 64.64 39.55 -29.56
CA CYS A 254 64.87 39.60 -31.00
C CYS A 254 64.90 41.06 -31.45
N CYS A 255 66.11 41.49 -31.79
CA CYS A 255 66.43 42.67 -32.57
C CYS A 255 65.63 42.68 -33.88
N TRP A 256 64.96 43.79 -34.18
CA TRP A 256 64.46 44.08 -35.51
C TRP A 256 65.18 45.33 -36.04
N THR A 257 66.22 45.10 -36.85
CA THR A 257 66.87 46.14 -37.66
C THR A 257 66.08 46.28 -38.96
N GLY A 258 65.70 47.51 -39.28
CA GLY A 258 64.72 47.78 -40.33
C GLY A 258 65.22 47.60 -41.76
N ARG A 259 64.25 47.47 -42.69
CA ARG A 259 64.31 48.08 -44.03
C ARG A 259 62.94 48.10 -44.70
N LYS A 260 62.59 49.32 -45.15
CA LYS A 260 61.70 49.77 -46.24
C LYS A 260 60.83 48.72 -46.98
N MET A 261 59.50 48.95 -46.98
CA MET A 261 58.60 49.29 -48.12
C MET A 261 59.04 48.88 -49.57
N PRO A 262 58.15 48.62 -50.58
CA PRO A 262 56.73 49.04 -50.65
C PRO A 262 55.73 48.24 -51.57
N TRP A 263 54.49 48.78 -51.69
CA TRP A 263 53.45 48.73 -52.76
C TRP A 263 53.07 47.40 -53.44
N LEU A 264 51.83 46.92 -53.22
CA LEU A 264 50.66 46.99 -54.12
C LEU A 264 49.45 46.30 -53.47
#